data_AF-A0A433RR27-F1
#
_entry.id   AF-A0A433RR27-F1
#
_cell.length_a   1.000
_cell.length_b   1.000
_cell.length_c   1.000
_cell.angle_alpha   90.00
_cell.angle_beta   90.00
_cell.angle_gamma   90.00
#
_symmetry.space_group_name_H-M   'P 1'
#
loop_
_entity.id
_entity.type
_entity.pdbx_description
1 polymer ?
#
loop_
_entity_poly.entity_id
_entity_poly.type
_entity_poly.pdbx_seq_one_letter_code
_entity_poly.pdbx_strand_id
1 'polypeptide(L)'
;MANPQAVEMVVTQGLNVLKSMKGLWNFSNRNMDKASDDYTRFFANFHSFDVYTHMDSEVDENEHVQAFQQRVLTFDAPYAPLRVKQPAEVNAKESKALYEAAVEAYNTMVTDLGKADKVVNPSFL
;
A
#
# COMPACT_ATOMS: atom_id res chain seq x y z
N MET A 1 -20.42 13.30 -6.04
CA MET A 1 -19.73 13.36 -4.75
C MET A 1 -19.64 11.95 -4.21
N ALA A 2 -18.42 11.44 -4.06
CA ALA A 2 -18.14 10.09 -3.59
C ALA A 2 -18.83 9.79 -2.25
N ASN A 3 -19.27 8.55 -2.09
CA ASN A 3 -19.87 8.06 -0.86
C ASN A 3 -18.87 8.22 0.32
N PRO A 4 -19.23 8.97 1.39
CA PRO A 4 -18.33 9.20 2.53
C PRO A 4 -17.85 7.91 3.21
N GLN A 5 -18.65 6.85 3.21
CA GLN A 5 -18.28 5.56 3.75
C GLN A 5 -17.22 4.88 2.88
N ALA A 6 -17.38 4.91 1.55
CA ALA A 6 -16.39 4.34 0.62
C ALA A 6 -15.04 5.06 0.77
N VAL A 7 -15.06 6.40 0.83
CA VAL A 7 -13.87 7.22 1.07
C VAL A 7 -13.18 6.82 2.38
N GLU A 8 -13.90 6.71 3.49
CA GLU A 8 -13.30 6.35 4.78
C GLU A 8 -12.67 4.94 4.75
N MET A 9 -13.30 3.99 4.06
CA MET A 9 -12.76 2.63 3.92
C MET A 9 -11.49 2.61 3.07
N VAL A 10 -11.47 3.32 1.95
CA VAL A 10 -10.30 3.42 1.05
C VAL A 10 -9.12 4.06 1.77
N VAL A 11 -9.35 5.16 2.48
CA VAL A 11 -8.32 5.84 3.28
C VAL A 11 -7.78 4.92 4.38
N THR A 12 -8.67 4.24 5.11
CA THR A 12 -8.29 3.32 6.18
C THR A 12 -7.47 2.13 5.66
N GLN A 13 -7.91 1.50 4.56
CA GLN A 13 -7.18 0.38 4.00
C GLN A 13 -5.87 0.82 3.32
N GLY A 14 -5.83 1.99 2.69
CA GLY A 14 -4.60 2.54 2.13
C GLY A 14 -3.53 2.74 3.20
N LEU A 15 -3.92 3.22 4.39
CA LEU A 15 -3.04 3.31 5.54
C LEU A 15 -2.55 1.93 6.01
N ASN A 16 -3.42 0.93 6.03
CA ASN A 16 -3.05 -0.44 6.39
C ASN A 16 -2.04 -1.04 5.40
N VAL A 17 -2.22 -0.77 4.10
CA VAL A 17 -1.26 -1.14 3.05
C VAL A 17 0.11 -0.53 3.36
N LEU A 18 0.20 0.78 3.61
CA LEU A 18 1.46 1.46 3.93
C LEU A 18 2.14 0.86 5.18
N LYS A 19 1.37 0.55 6.22
CA LYS A 19 1.92 -0.08 7.44
C LYS A 19 2.53 -1.45 7.16
N SER A 20 1.87 -2.27 6.33
CA SER A 20 2.41 -3.56 5.92
C SER A 20 3.61 -3.43 4.98
N MET A 21 3.61 -2.46 4.06
CA MET A 21 4.76 -2.16 3.20
C MET A 21 5.99 -1.77 4.04
N LYS A 22 5.78 -0.96 5.09
CA LYS A 22 6.85 -0.58 6.03
C LYS A 22 7.50 -1.80 6.68
N GLY A 23 6.67 -2.76 7.09
CA GLY A 23 7.13 -4.05 7.60
C GLY A 23 7.97 -4.80 6.56
N LEU A 24 7.53 -4.79 5.30
CA LEU A 24 8.09 -5.58 4.20
C LEU A 24 9.39 -5.00 3.59
N TRP A 25 9.57 -3.68 3.54
CA TRP A 25 10.84 -3.12 3.03
C TRP A 25 11.97 -3.20 4.04
N ASN A 26 11.65 -3.22 5.34
CA ASN A 26 12.62 -3.33 6.43
C ASN A 26 13.15 -4.78 6.62
N PHE A 27 13.41 -5.46 5.49
CA PHE A 27 13.60 -6.89 5.36
C PHE A 27 15.01 -7.39 5.63
N SER A 28 15.94 -6.51 5.99
CA SER A 28 17.38 -6.76 5.87
C SER A 28 17.91 -7.97 6.65
N ASN A 29 17.13 -8.58 7.57
CA ASN A 29 17.55 -9.70 8.41
C ASN A 29 16.43 -10.73 8.72
N ARG A 30 15.35 -10.82 7.94
CA ARG A 30 14.23 -11.74 8.26
C ARG A 30 14.46 -13.13 7.66
N ASN A 31 14.05 -14.16 8.39
CA ASN A 31 13.95 -15.51 7.84
C ASN A 31 12.76 -15.61 6.86
N MET A 32 12.82 -16.60 5.97
CA MET A 32 11.85 -16.77 4.87
C MET A 32 10.39 -16.90 5.34
N ASP A 33 10.14 -17.55 6.47
CA ASP A 33 8.77 -17.73 6.99
C ASP A 33 8.15 -16.39 7.40
N LYS A 34 8.87 -15.57 8.17
CA LYS A 34 8.38 -14.23 8.55
C LYS A 34 8.21 -13.35 7.32
N ALA A 35 9.14 -13.44 6.37
CA ALA A 35 9.05 -12.74 5.11
C ALA A 35 7.76 -13.09 4.34
N SER A 36 7.43 -14.37 4.25
CA SER A 36 6.22 -14.86 3.60
C SER A 36 4.95 -14.43 4.35
N ASP A 37 4.96 -14.41 5.68
CA ASP A 37 3.82 -13.97 6.50
C ASP A 37 3.56 -12.47 6.34
N ASP A 38 4.61 -11.65 6.38
CA ASP A 38 4.51 -10.20 6.17
C ASP A 38 4.03 -9.88 4.76
N TYR A 39 4.51 -10.64 3.76
CA TYR A 39 4.04 -10.52 2.39
C TYR A 39 2.55 -10.86 2.26
N THR A 40 2.11 -11.94 2.91
CA THR A 40 0.70 -12.35 2.93
C THR A 40 -0.17 -11.25 3.55
N ARG A 41 0.29 -10.65 4.64
CA ARG A 41 -0.40 -9.52 5.28
C ARG A 41 -0.48 -8.29 4.37
N PHE A 42 0.62 -7.95 3.69
CA PHE A 42 0.65 -6.87 2.70
C PHE A 42 -0.36 -7.11 1.58
N PHE A 43 -0.33 -8.31 0.99
CA PHE A 43 -1.23 -8.66 -0.11
C PHE A 43 -2.70 -8.65 0.32
N ALA A 44 -3.03 -9.13 1.52
CA ALA A 44 -4.39 -9.09 2.04
C ALA A 44 -4.90 -7.66 2.29
N ASN A 45 -4.04 -6.77 2.81
CA ASN A 45 -4.38 -5.35 2.97
C ASN A 45 -4.59 -4.67 1.61
N PHE A 46 -3.74 -4.97 0.63
CA PHE A 46 -3.87 -4.40 -0.71
C PHE A 46 -5.15 -4.89 -1.40
N HIS A 47 -5.46 -6.18 -1.30
CA HIS A 47 -6.72 -6.71 -1.81
C HIS A 47 -7.93 -6.07 -1.13
N SER A 48 -7.88 -5.85 0.19
CA SER A 48 -8.96 -5.16 0.90
C SER A 48 -9.14 -3.73 0.36
N PHE A 49 -8.05 -2.98 0.22
CA PHE A 49 -8.06 -1.65 -0.38
C PHE A 49 -8.73 -1.66 -1.75
N ASP A 50 -8.31 -2.57 -2.63
CA ASP A 50 -8.82 -2.73 -4.00
C ASP A 50 -10.32 -3.05 -4.05
N VAL A 51 -10.81 -3.93 -3.16
CA VAL A 51 -12.26 -4.20 -3.08
C VAL A 51 -13.05 -2.94 -2.68
N TYR A 52 -12.51 -2.12 -1.77
CA TYR A 52 -13.19 -0.91 -1.33
C TYR A 52 -13.16 0.23 -2.36
N THR A 53 -12.20 0.24 -3.30
CA THR A 53 -12.22 1.24 -4.39
C THR A 53 -13.41 1.02 -5.32
N HIS A 54 -13.81 -0.23 -5.55
CA HIS A 54 -14.95 -0.56 -6.41
C HIS A 54 -16.32 -0.38 -5.75
N MET A 55 -16.39 0.05 -4.48
CA MET A 55 -17.68 0.30 -3.80
C MET A 55 -18.36 1.59 -4.27
N ASP A 56 -17.62 2.50 -4.91
CA ASP A 56 -18.11 3.79 -5.41
C ASP A 56 -17.37 4.16 -6.70
N SER A 57 -18.11 4.45 -7.77
CA SER A 57 -17.50 4.74 -9.07
C SER A 57 -16.66 6.02 -9.09
N GLU A 58 -16.99 7.03 -8.28
CA GLU A 58 -16.18 8.25 -8.20
C GLU A 58 -14.84 8.00 -7.50
N VAL A 59 -14.79 7.02 -6.59
CA VAL A 59 -13.52 6.56 -5.98
C VAL A 59 -12.72 5.72 -6.99
N ASP A 60 -13.38 4.80 -7.68
CA ASP A 60 -12.73 3.89 -8.64
C ASP A 60 -12.10 4.66 -9.82
N GLU A 61 -12.79 5.68 -10.31
CA GLU A 61 -12.35 6.53 -11.42
C GLU A 61 -11.41 7.66 -10.98
N ASN A 62 -11.15 7.82 -9.68
CA ASN A 62 -10.26 8.88 -9.17
C ASN A 62 -8.80 8.60 -9.56
N GLU A 63 -8.19 9.55 -10.26
CA GLU A 63 -6.81 9.39 -10.76
C GLU A 63 -5.77 9.22 -9.65
N HIS A 64 -5.99 9.80 -8.47
CA HIS A 64 -5.07 9.69 -7.33
C HIS A 64 -5.22 8.36 -6.58
N VAL A 65 -6.43 7.79 -6.56
CA VAL A 65 -6.66 6.41 -6.07
C VAL A 65 -5.94 5.41 -6.97
N GLN A 66 -6.11 5.53 -8.29
CA GLN A 66 -5.41 4.68 -9.27
C GLN A 66 -3.90 4.86 -9.23
N ALA A 67 -3.41 6.08 -9.06
CA ALA A 67 -1.99 6.35 -8.91
C ALA A 67 -1.42 5.66 -7.66
N PHE A 68 -2.15 5.70 -6.53
CA PHE A 68 -1.74 4.97 -5.33
C PHE A 68 -1.71 3.45 -5.56
N GLN A 69 -2.75 2.86 -6.18
CA GLN A 69 -2.75 1.44 -6.57
C GLN A 69 -1.53 1.07 -7.38
N GLN A 70 -1.20 1.86 -8.40
CA GLN A 70 -0.06 1.59 -9.27
C GLN A 70 1.27 1.63 -8.50
N ARG A 71 1.42 2.53 -7.52
CA ARG A 71 2.62 2.57 -6.66
C ARG A 71 2.72 1.34 -5.76
N VAL A 72 1.60 0.87 -5.22
CA VAL A 72 1.55 -0.35 -4.41
C VAL A 72 1.91 -1.59 -5.25
N LEU A 73 1.39 -1.69 -6.47
CA LEU A 73 1.74 -2.76 -7.41
C LEU A 73 3.22 -2.73 -7.81
N THR A 74 3.78 -1.54 -8.00
CA THR A 74 5.21 -1.37 -8.31
C THR A 74 6.08 -1.83 -7.14
N PHE A 75 5.66 -1.56 -5.90
CA PHE A 75 6.31 -2.06 -4.70
C PHE A 75 6.19 -3.58 -4.55
N ASP A 76 5.06 -4.19 -4.93
CA ASP A 76 4.83 -5.63 -4.85
C ASP A 76 5.74 -6.45 -5.77
N ALA A 77 6.07 -5.92 -6.96
CA ALA A 77 6.73 -6.69 -8.02
C ALA A 77 8.02 -7.43 -7.60
N PRO A 78 8.97 -6.83 -6.85
CA PRO A 78 10.17 -7.53 -6.38
C PRO A 78 9.88 -8.66 -5.38
N TYR A 79 8.72 -8.65 -4.72
CA TYR A 79 8.33 -9.61 -3.69
C TYR A 79 7.49 -10.77 -4.24
N ALA A 80 7.16 -10.77 -5.54
CA ALA A 80 6.38 -11.83 -6.17
C ALA A 80 6.85 -13.28 -5.86
N PRO A 81 8.17 -13.59 -5.72
CA PRO A 81 8.62 -14.94 -5.33
C PRO A 81 8.09 -15.41 -3.96
N LEU A 82 7.82 -14.49 -3.02
CA LEU A 82 7.29 -14.83 -1.70
C LEU A 82 5.89 -15.46 -1.76
N ARG A 83 5.12 -15.21 -2.84
CA ARG A 83 3.80 -15.84 -3.07
C ARG A 83 3.88 -17.36 -3.07
N VAL A 84 5.00 -17.91 -3.54
CA VAL A 84 5.24 -19.36 -3.66
C VAL A 84 6.34 -19.82 -2.70
N LYS A 85 6.58 -19.05 -1.63
CA LYS A 85 7.61 -19.32 -0.60
C LYS A 85 9.02 -19.52 -1.17
N GLN A 86 9.35 -18.74 -2.20
CA GLN A 86 10.71 -18.67 -2.73
C GLN A 86 11.43 -17.43 -2.21
N PRO A 87 12.77 -17.47 -2.05
CA PRO A 87 13.54 -16.29 -1.70
C PRO A 87 13.33 -15.18 -2.73
N ALA A 88 13.08 -13.96 -2.25
CA ALA A 88 13.04 -12.76 -3.07
C ALA A 88 14.32 -11.96 -2.85
N GLU A 89 15.05 -11.67 -3.92
CA GLU A 89 16.23 -10.80 -3.87
C GLU A 89 15.79 -9.34 -3.98
N VAL A 90 15.41 -8.76 -2.85
CA VAL A 90 14.93 -7.37 -2.80
C VAL A 90 16.04 -6.44 -2.31
N ASN A 91 16.36 -5.44 -3.12
CA ASN A 91 17.25 -4.37 -2.71
C ASN A 91 16.55 -3.45 -1.69
N ALA A 92 17.06 -3.40 -0.47
CA ALA A 92 16.46 -2.63 0.62
C ALA A 92 16.37 -1.12 0.32
N LYS A 93 17.34 -0.55 -0.41
CA LYS A 93 17.35 0.87 -0.78
C LYS A 93 16.27 1.18 -1.81
N GLU A 94 16.15 0.32 -2.82
CA GLU A 94 15.12 0.46 -3.86
C GLU A 94 13.72 0.23 -3.28
N SER A 95 13.55 -0.80 -2.46
CA SER A 95 12.27 -1.08 -1.79
C SER A 95 11.84 0.06 -0.87
N LYS A 96 12.79 0.65 -0.12
CA LYS A 96 12.51 1.85 0.67
C LYS A 96 12.03 3.02 -0.20
N ALA A 97 12.68 3.27 -1.34
CA ALA A 97 12.28 4.33 -2.26
C ALA A 97 10.88 4.10 -2.85
N LEU A 98 10.54 2.85 -3.19
CA LEU A 98 9.21 2.47 -3.65
C LEU A 98 8.14 2.67 -2.55
N TYR A 99 8.48 2.35 -1.31
CA TYR A 99 7.62 2.64 -0.16
C TYR A 99 7.39 4.15 0.03
N GLU A 100 8.44 4.96 0.01
CA GLU A 100 8.34 6.42 0.14
C GLU A 100 7.47 7.02 -0.98
N ALA A 101 7.63 6.56 -2.22
CA ALA A 101 6.79 6.98 -3.35
C ALA A 101 5.31 6.59 -3.17
N ALA A 102 5.01 5.46 -2.54
CA ALA A 102 3.64 5.08 -2.23
C ALA A 102 3.04 5.93 -1.10
N VAL A 103 3.84 6.34 -0.11
CA VAL A 103 3.40 7.28 0.94
C VAL A 103 3.04 8.64 0.33
N GLU A 104 3.86 9.15 -0.61
CA GLU A 104 3.56 10.39 -1.33
C GLU A 104 2.26 10.30 -2.14
N ALA A 105 2.04 9.19 -2.85
CA ALA A 105 0.81 8.96 -3.61
C ALA A 105 -0.42 8.85 -2.69
N TYR A 106 -0.31 8.16 -1.55
CA TYR A 106 -1.37 8.10 -0.55
C TYR A 106 -1.72 9.49 -0.01
N ASN A 107 -0.71 10.30 0.34
CA ASN A 107 -0.94 11.65 0.86
C ASN A 107 -1.65 12.56 -0.16
N THR A 108 -1.31 12.40 -1.43
CA THR A 108 -2.00 13.09 -2.53
C THR A 108 -3.46 12.63 -2.62
N MET A 109 -3.70 11.32 -2.62
CA MET A 109 -5.03 10.71 -2.66
C MET A 109 -5.91 11.17 -1.49
N VAL A 110 -5.44 11.12 -0.24
CA VAL A 110 -6.27 11.52 0.91
C VAL A 110 -6.55 13.02 0.93
N THR A 111 -5.65 13.85 0.39
CA THR A 111 -5.90 15.29 0.27
C THR A 111 -7.00 15.57 -0.74
N ASP A 112 -6.95 14.93 -1.91
CA ASP A 112 -7.96 15.07 -2.97
C ASP A 112 -9.34 14.56 -2.53
N LEU A 113 -9.37 13.44 -1.79
CA LEU A 113 -10.61 12.90 -1.21
C LEU A 113 -11.15 13.72 -0.02
N GLY A 114 -10.58 14.89 0.29
CA GLY A 114 -11.05 15.79 1.35
C GLY A 114 -10.71 15.30 2.77
N LYS A 115 -9.69 14.46 2.92
CA LYS A 115 -9.22 13.83 4.17
C LYS A 115 -7.78 14.24 4.49
N ALA A 116 -7.47 15.53 4.36
CA ALA A 116 -6.13 16.06 4.59
C ALA A 116 -5.61 15.83 6.04
N ASP A 117 -6.51 15.62 7.00
CA ASP A 117 -6.18 15.22 8.38
C ASP A 117 -5.55 13.82 8.49
N LYS A 118 -5.60 13.02 7.41
CA LYS A 118 -5.09 11.66 7.33
C LYS A 118 -3.74 11.55 6.63
N VAL A 119 -3.12 12.68 6.24
CA VAL A 119 -1.76 12.72 5.70
C VAL A 119 -0.78 12.16 6.72
N VAL A 120 0.17 11.35 6.25
CA VAL A 120 1.15 10.65 7.09
C VAL A 120 2.58 10.96 6.67
N ASN A 121 3.52 10.80 7.61
CA ASN A 121 4.95 10.86 7.32
C ASN A 121 5.52 9.43 7.38
N PRO A 122 6.37 9.01 6.43
CA PRO A 122 6.99 7.68 6.43
C PRO A 122 7.76 7.36 7.73
N SER A 123 8.28 8.38 8.41
CA SER A 123 9.02 8.25 9.67
C SER A 123 8.13 7.83 10.85
N PHE A 124 6.83 8.15 10.81
CA PHE A 124 5.88 7.94 11.91
C PHE A 124 4.86 6.81 11.65
N LEU A 125 4.96 6.12 10.50
CA LEU A 125 4.18 4.91 10.17
C LEU A 125 4.67 3.66 10.89
#